data_AF-A0A950D340-F1
#
_entry.id   AF-A0A950D340-F1
#
_cell.length_a   1.000
_cell.length_b   1.000
_cell.length_c   1.000
_cell.angle_alpha   90.00
_cell.angle_beta   90.00
_cell.angle_gamma   90.00
#
_symmetry.space_group_name_H-M   'P 1'
#
loop_
_entity.id
_entity.type
_entity.pdbx_description
1 polymer ?
#
loop_
_entity_poly.entity_id
_entity_poly.type
_entity_poly.pdbx_seq_one_letter_code
_entity_poly.pdbx_strand_id
1 'polypeptide(L)'
;VLKALLTILWYGMPELKQAVAGGQYDFPRGLFFGGHSPSTTRRVLAEQLPRWIGDAGSVLHIDLHTGLGRWATSHLLLDRGIPEVRSERLKECFGADRVKYSDPVNGIDYRVRGGLGAWCQSLFPDRVYDLVCAEFGTYSPVWVLAALREENQAHHWGSPGDRTTRDAKRRLMEAFVPRDKGWRAVVVAQALELIACAYGADYSPHSCVIQRSR
;
A
#
# COMPACT_ATOMS: atom_id res chain seq x y z
N VAL A 1 16.57 -13.18 -15.47
CA VAL A 1 17.72 -13.06 -14.54
C VAL A 1 18.84 -12.22 -15.16
N LEU A 2 19.41 -12.61 -16.30
CA LEU A 2 20.48 -11.83 -16.96
C LEU A 2 20.14 -10.35 -17.22
N LYS A 3 18.97 -10.07 -17.80
CA LYS A 3 18.53 -8.68 -18.03
C LYS A 3 18.38 -7.87 -16.74
N ALA A 4 17.84 -8.47 -15.67
CA ALA A 4 17.70 -7.79 -14.38
C ALA A 4 19.07 -7.53 -13.72
N LEU A 5 19.99 -8.48 -13.80
CA LEU A 5 21.36 -8.31 -13.32
C LEU A 5 22.10 -7.22 -14.09
N LEU A 6 21.92 -7.17 -15.42
CA LEU A 6 22.44 -6.08 -16.25
C LEU A 6 21.80 -4.74 -15.88
N THR A 7 20.48 -4.67 -15.71
CA THR A 7 19.82 -3.42 -15.27
C THR A 7 20.34 -2.95 -13.91
N ILE A 8 20.54 -3.85 -12.94
CA ILE A 8 21.13 -3.51 -11.64
C ILE A 8 22.57 -3.00 -11.81
N LEU A 9 23.37 -3.67 -12.64
CA LEU A 9 24.77 -3.32 -12.88
C LEU A 9 24.91 -1.96 -13.59
N TRP A 10 23.96 -1.62 -14.46
CA TRP A 10 24.00 -0.39 -15.26
C TRP A 10 23.33 0.80 -14.59
N TYR A 11 22.24 0.58 -13.85
CA TYR A 11 21.41 1.66 -13.31
C TYR A 11 21.37 1.70 -11.78
N GLY A 12 21.82 0.66 -11.08
CA GLY A 12 21.71 0.59 -9.62
C GLY A 12 20.40 -0.03 -9.13
N MET A 13 20.42 -0.43 -7.86
CA MET A 13 19.25 -1.01 -7.17
C MET A 13 18.14 0.03 -6.85
N PRO A 14 18.45 1.29 -6.46
CA PRO A 14 17.42 2.32 -6.23
C PRO A 14 16.57 2.61 -7.47
N GLU A 15 17.20 2.74 -8.62
CA GLU A 15 16.57 3.03 -9.91
C GLU A 15 15.69 1.87 -10.35
N LEU A 16 16.15 0.63 -10.11
CA LEU A 16 15.32 -0.56 -10.32
C LEU A 16 14.09 -0.55 -9.40
N LYS A 17 14.25 -0.23 -8.11
CA LYS A 17 13.13 -0.12 -7.17
C LYS A 17 12.13 0.96 -7.63
N GLN A 18 12.61 2.11 -8.07
CA GLN A 18 11.80 3.19 -8.62
C GLN A 18 11.03 2.78 -9.87
N ALA A 19 11.69 2.12 -10.81
CA ALA A 19 11.07 1.66 -12.06
C ALA A 19 10.02 0.57 -11.81
N VAL A 20 10.26 -0.30 -10.83
CA VAL A 20 9.32 -1.38 -10.50
C VAL A 20 8.16 -0.86 -9.68
N ALA A 21 8.39 -0.14 -8.58
CA ALA A 21 7.36 0.10 -7.57
C ALA A 21 6.76 1.52 -7.59
N GLY A 22 7.34 2.47 -8.34
CA GLY A 22 6.87 3.85 -8.41
C GLY A 22 5.57 4.07 -9.19
N GLY A 23 5.08 3.04 -9.89
CA GLY A 23 3.96 3.17 -10.82
C GLY A 23 4.38 3.82 -12.15
N GLN A 24 3.68 3.45 -13.22
CA GLN A 24 4.01 3.88 -14.59
C GLN A 24 2.77 4.04 -15.46
N TYR A 25 2.91 4.76 -16.57
CA TYR A 25 1.82 5.08 -17.50
C TYR A 25 2.19 4.82 -18.98
N ASP A 26 3.35 4.20 -19.22
CA ASP A 26 3.92 4.03 -20.56
C ASP A 26 3.66 2.62 -21.11
N PHE A 27 3.43 1.64 -20.23
CA PHE A 27 3.27 0.23 -20.56
C PHE A 27 1.92 -0.28 -20.04
N PRO A 28 0.84 -0.26 -20.85
CA PRO A 28 -0.50 -0.65 -20.40
C PRO A 28 -0.68 -2.10 -19.92
N ARG A 29 0.29 -2.97 -20.22
CA ARG A 29 0.34 -4.38 -19.77
C ARG A 29 1.49 -4.66 -18.79
N GLY A 30 2.16 -3.61 -18.34
CA GLY A 30 3.23 -3.67 -17.35
C GLY A 30 2.68 -3.63 -15.94
N LEU A 31 3.50 -4.07 -14.97
CA LEU A 31 3.16 -3.94 -13.56
C LEU A 31 2.95 -2.47 -13.20
N PHE A 32 2.04 -2.25 -12.24
CA PHE A 32 1.73 -0.93 -11.67
C PHE A 32 1.37 0.14 -12.72
N PHE A 33 0.70 -0.27 -13.81
CA PHE A 33 0.13 0.65 -14.79
C PHE A 33 -1.04 1.43 -14.17
N GLY A 34 -0.94 2.76 -14.13
CA GLY A 34 -1.95 3.63 -13.49
C GLY A 34 -3.23 3.86 -14.30
N GLY A 35 -3.30 3.39 -15.55
CA GLY A 35 -4.44 3.59 -16.44
C GLY A 35 -4.40 4.92 -17.20
N HIS A 36 -5.26 5.05 -18.22
CA HIS A 36 -5.41 6.28 -19.01
C HIS A 36 -6.49 7.23 -18.46
N SER A 37 -7.24 6.80 -17.46
CA SER A 37 -8.34 7.56 -16.85
C SER A 37 -8.61 7.05 -15.43
N PRO A 38 -9.35 7.81 -14.59
CA PRO A 38 -9.75 7.36 -13.26
C PRO A 38 -10.39 5.97 -13.26
N SER A 39 -9.84 5.08 -12.42
CA SER A 39 -10.39 3.74 -12.20
C SER A 39 -11.81 3.81 -11.60
N THR A 40 -12.55 2.71 -11.69
CA THR A 40 -13.88 2.61 -11.05
C THR A 40 -13.79 2.88 -9.56
N THR A 41 -12.77 2.36 -8.87
CA THR A 41 -12.54 2.62 -7.43
C THR A 41 -12.36 4.12 -7.17
N ARG A 42 -11.55 4.82 -7.98
CA ARG A 42 -11.35 6.26 -7.82
C ARG A 42 -12.64 7.04 -8.01
N ARG A 43 -13.49 6.65 -8.96
CA ARG A 43 -14.80 7.31 -9.19
C ARG A 43 -15.75 7.09 -8.02
N VAL A 44 -15.85 5.86 -7.52
CA VAL A 44 -16.66 5.54 -6.34
C VAL A 44 -16.17 6.33 -5.13
N LEU A 45 -14.86 6.37 -4.88
CA LEU A 45 -14.31 7.13 -3.76
C LEU A 45 -14.55 8.64 -3.91
N ALA A 46 -14.42 9.19 -5.13
CA ALA A 46 -14.67 10.61 -5.37
C ALA A 46 -16.13 11.01 -5.04
N GLU A 47 -17.07 10.12 -5.33
CA GLU A 47 -18.50 10.33 -5.06
C GLU A 47 -18.85 10.12 -3.58
N GLN A 48 -18.28 9.07 -2.95
CA GLN A 48 -18.72 8.63 -1.62
C GLN A 48 -17.90 9.24 -0.46
N LEU A 49 -16.60 9.50 -0.63
CA LEU A 49 -15.76 10.02 0.46
C LEU A 49 -16.30 11.33 1.06
N PRO A 50 -16.75 12.34 0.28
CA PRO A 50 -17.31 13.55 0.87
C PRO A 50 -18.53 13.27 1.76
N ARG A 51 -19.35 12.29 1.38
CA ARG A 51 -20.54 11.88 2.14
C ARG A 51 -20.17 11.12 3.42
N TRP A 52 -19.17 10.23 3.34
CA TRP A 52 -18.74 9.43 4.49
C TRP A 52 -18.00 10.27 5.53
N ILE A 53 -17.20 11.24 5.09
CA ILE A 53 -16.46 12.13 5.98
C ILE A 53 -17.39 13.20 6.58
N GLY A 54 -18.44 13.60 5.85
CA GLY A 54 -19.41 14.59 6.34
C GLY A 54 -18.73 15.91 6.68
N ASP A 55 -18.98 16.45 7.88
CA ASP A 55 -18.42 17.72 8.34
C ASP A 55 -17.17 17.56 9.21
N ALA A 56 -16.56 16.37 9.24
CA ALA A 56 -15.35 16.14 10.02
C ALA A 56 -14.21 17.08 9.59
N GLY A 57 -13.73 17.92 10.51
CA GLY A 57 -12.59 18.83 10.28
C GLY A 57 -11.24 18.12 10.28
N SER A 58 -11.16 16.94 10.90
CA SER A 58 -9.99 16.07 10.93
C SER A 58 -10.39 14.65 10.52
N VAL A 59 -9.54 14.01 9.71
CA VAL A 59 -9.71 12.65 9.19
C VAL A 59 -8.42 11.89 9.39
N LEU A 60 -8.53 10.69 9.96
CA LEU A 60 -7.45 9.70 9.98
C LEU A 60 -7.85 8.54 9.08
N HIS A 61 -7.09 8.36 8.00
CA HIS A 61 -7.25 7.28 7.04
C HIS A 61 -6.17 6.23 7.27
N ILE A 62 -6.58 5.04 7.67
CA ILE A 62 -5.71 3.86 7.71
C ILE A 62 -5.93 3.05 6.43
N ASP A 63 -4.90 2.97 5.59
CA ASP A 63 -4.88 2.15 4.40
C ASP A 63 -4.12 0.84 4.70
N LEU A 64 -4.80 -0.29 4.63
CA LEU A 64 -4.25 -1.59 5.03
C LEU A 64 -3.62 -2.31 3.82
N HIS A 65 -2.34 -2.63 3.92
CA HIS A 65 -1.52 -3.26 2.88
C HIS A 65 -0.78 -4.49 3.40
N THR A 66 -0.35 -5.35 2.49
CA THR A 66 0.45 -6.54 2.80
C THR A 66 1.58 -6.65 1.79
N GLY A 67 2.66 -7.32 2.15
CA GLY A 67 3.75 -7.62 1.21
C GLY A 67 5.09 -6.96 1.54
N LEU A 68 5.10 -5.98 2.44
CA LEU A 68 6.33 -5.31 2.88
C LEU A 68 6.62 -5.58 4.37
N GLY A 69 7.88 -5.84 4.69
CA GLY A 69 8.34 -6.11 6.05
C GLY A 69 8.55 -7.59 6.36
N ARG A 70 8.85 -7.88 7.64
CA ARG A 70 9.08 -9.25 8.11
C ARG A 70 7.75 -9.99 8.29
N TRP A 71 7.80 -11.32 8.22
CA TRP A 71 6.62 -12.16 8.38
C TRP A 71 5.81 -11.79 9.64
N ALA A 72 4.52 -11.47 9.45
CA ALA A 72 3.57 -11.13 10.50
C ALA A 72 3.96 -9.90 11.37
N THR A 73 4.80 -8.99 10.87
CA THR A 73 5.09 -7.70 11.53
C THR A 73 4.40 -6.56 10.80
N SER A 74 3.81 -5.61 11.54
CA SER A 74 3.24 -4.38 10.98
C SER A 74 4.20 -3.19 11.07
N HIS A 75 4.23 -2.37 10.02
CA HIS A 75 4.82 -1.04 10.04
C HIS A 75 3.82 -0.01 9.54
N LEU A 76 3.87 1.20 10.09
CA LEU A 76 3.04 2.32 9.66
C LEU A 76 3.91 3.28 8.85
N LEU A 77 3.59 3.45 7.59
CA LEU A 77 4.31 4.32 6.67
C LEU A 77 3.60 5.66 6.55
N LEU A 78 4.37 6.73 6.80
CA LEU A 78 3.94 8.12 6.58
C LEU A 78 4.57 8.69 5.32
N ASP A 79 3.83 9.57 4.65
CA ASP A 79 4.36 10.40 3.57
C ASP A 79 5.45 11.34 4.10
N ARG A 80 6.57 11.48 3.37
CA ARG A 80 7.72 12.31 3.79
C ARG A 80 7.40 13.80 3.97
N GLY A 81 6.31 14.28 3.36
CA GLY A 81 5.90 15.68 3.42
C GLY A 81 4.96 16.03 4.57
N ILE A 82 4.64 15.07 5.45
CA ILE A 82 3.77 15.34 6.59
C ILE A 82 4.43 16.34 7.56
N PRO A 83 3.71 17.38 8.04
CA PRO A 83 4.25 18.30 9.04
C PRO A 83 4.66 17.56 10.33
N GLU A 84 5.78 17.99 10.93
CA GLU A 84 6.39 17.31 12.08
C GLU A 84 5.41 17.13 13.26
N VAL A 85 4.64 18.17 13.58
CA VAL A 85 3.62 18.13 14.64
C VAL A 85 2.57 17.03 14.40
N ARG A 86 2.25 16.74 13.14
CA ARG A 86 1.29 15.68 12.79
C ARG A 86 1.96 14.31 12.84
N SER A 87 3.21 14.16 12.41
CA SER A 87 3.92 12.88 12.57
C SER A 87 4.15 12.53 14.04
N GLU A 88 4.48 13.50 14.90
CA GLU A 88 4.63 13.23 16.34
C GLU A 88 3.32 12.76 16.97
N ARG A 89 2.18 13.41 16.64
CA ARG A 89 0.86 12.93 17.09
C ARG A 89 0.57 11.50 16.65
N LEU A 90 0.94 11.12 15.43
CA LEU A 90 0.77 9.75 14.93
C LEU A 90 1.70 8.77 15.66
N LYS A 91 2.93 9.17 16.00
CA LYS A 91 3.86 8.36 16.82
C LYS A 91 3.33 8.18 18.25
N GLU A 92 2.73 9.20 18.84
CA GLU A 92 2.09 9.11 20.16
C GLU A 92 0.88 8.16 20.13
N CYS A 93 0.06 8.24 19.08
CA CYS A 93 -1.12 7.40 18.91
C CYS A 93 -0.77 5.92 18.68
N PHE A 94 0.20 5.65 17.80
CA PHE A 94 0.48 4.29 17.32
C PHE A 94 1.77 3.67 17.87
N GLY A 95 2.55 4.43 18.64
CA GLY A 95 3.87 4.04 19.10
C GLY A 95 4.97 4.40 18.09
N ALA A 96 5.97 5.15 18.55
CA ALA A 96 7.08 5.63 17.74
C ALA A 96 7.87 4.51 17.03
N ASP A 97 7.95 3.32 17.63
CA ASP A 97 8.65 2.18 17.04
C ASP A 97 7.95 1.58 15.81
N ARG A 98 6.61 1.69 15.76
CA ARG A 98 5.78 1.17 14.66
C ARG A 98 5.72 2.14 13.49
N VAL A 99 5.79 3.44 13.78
CA VAL A 99 5.78 4.49 12.77
C VAL A 99 7.15 4.62 12.12
N LYS A 100 7.18 4.44 10.80
CA LYS A 100 8.35 4.62 9.96
C LYS A 100 8.01 5.65 8.89
N TYR A 101 8.97 6.51 8.58
CA TYR A 101 8.90 7.26 7.33
C TYR A 101 9.29 6.31 6.20
N SER A 102 8.78 6.55 4.99
CA SER A 102 9.35 5.93 3.79
C SER A 102 10.84 6.30 3.73
N ASP A 103 11.77 5.39 3.99
CA ASP A 103 13.21 5.64 4.27
C ASP A 103 14.09 5.24 3.06
N PRO A 104 14.98 6.12 2.58
CA PRO A 104 15.79 5.87 1.38
C PRO A 104 16.91 4.83 1.58
N VAL A 105 17.32 4.51 2.81
CA VAL A 105 18.44 3.61 3.11
C VAL A 105 17.96 2.22 3.49
N ASN A 106 16.82 2.08 4.18
CA ASN A 106 16.35 0.79 4.71
C ASN A 106 14.89 0.40 4.40
N GLY A 107 14.11 1.21 3.69
CA GLY A 107 12.71 0.82 3.42
C GLY A 107 11.96 1.78 2.52
N ILE A 108 11.80 1.37 1.25
CA ILE A 108 10.91 2.00 0.25
C ILE A 108 11.48 3.33 -0.27
N ASP A 109 12.50 3.21 -1.11
CA ASP A 109 13.08 4.33 -1.87
C ASP A 109 12.49 4.36 -3.29
N TYR A 110 11.28 4.89 -3.40
CA TYR A 110 10.72 5.27 -4.69
C TYR A 110 9.59 6.30 -4.52
N ARG A 111 9.53 7.24 -5.45
CA ARG A 111 8.42 8.17 -5.59
C ARG A 111 7.25 7.44 -6.23
N VAL A 112 6.15 7.33 -5.47
CA VAL A 112 4.86 6.81 -5.97
C VAL A 112 4.20 7.85 -6.86
N ARG A 113 3.73 7.43 -8.04
CA ARG A 113 2.90 8.23 -8.94
C ARG A 113 1.45 7.76 -8.84
N GLY A 114 0.53 8.69 -8.56
CA GLY A 114 -0.91 8.38 -8.45
C GLY A 114 -1.32 7.76 -7.11
N GLY A 115 -0.58 8.05 -6.04
CA GLY A 115 -0.90 7.58 -4.69
C GLY A 115 -2.27 8.07 -4.19
N LEU A 116 -2.96 7.21 -3.45
CA LEU A 116 -4.29 7.48 -2.91
C LEU A 116 -4.29 8.62 -1.89
N GLY A 117 -3.31 8.66 -0.98
CA GLY A 117 -3.24 9.65 0.10
C GLY A 117 -3.17 11.08 -0.40
N ALA A 118 -2.20 11.38 -1.27
CA ALA A 118 -2.08 12.70 -1.89
C ALA A 118 -3.35 13.11 -2.63
N TRP A 119 -4.03 12.18 -3.30
CA TRP A 119 -5.30 12.48 -3.95
C TRP A 119 -6.42 12.78 -2.95
N CYS A 120 -6.57 12.00 -1.88
CA CYS A 120 -7.58 12.28 -0.85
C CYS A 120 -7.32 13.61 -0.16
N GLN A 121 -6.06 13.93 0.16
CA GLN A 121 -5.68 15.24 0.70
C GLN A 121 -6.07 16.39 -0.26
N SER A 122 -5.85 16.21 -1.57
CA SER A 122 -6.28 17.22 -2.56
C SER A 122 -7.80 17.35 -2.70
N LEU A 123 -8.56 16.31 -2.34
CA LEU A 123 -10.03 16.34 -2.35
C LEU A 123 -10.59 17.10 -1.13
N PHE A 124 -9.80 17.21 -0.06
CA PHE A 124 -10.19 17.86 1.20
C PHE A 124 -9.16 18.91 1.65
N PRO A 125 -8.91 19.97 0.84
CA PRO A 125 -7.84 20.92 1.12
C PRO A 125 -8.06 21.73 2.41
N ASP A 126 -9.31 21.91 2.82
CA ASP A 126 -9.70 22.67 4.01
C ASP A 126 -9.77 21.82 5.29
N ARG A 127 -9.29 20.57 5.25
CA ARG A 127 -9.39 19.61 6.36
C ARG A 127 -8.02 19.05 6.75
N VAL A 128 -7.90 18.64 8.00
CA VAL A 128 -6.73 17.90 8.49
C VAL A 128 -6.87 16.43 8.08
N TYR A 129 -6.34 16.06 6.91
CA TYR A 129 -6.41 14.70 6.39
C TYR A 129 -5.08 13.94 6.59
N ASP A 130 -5.00 13.07 7.58
CA ASP A 130 -3.85 12.19 7.83
C ASP A 130 -4.09 10.84 7.13
N LEU A 131 -3.11 10.37 6.37
CA LEU A 131 -3.11 9.00 5.86
C LEU A 131 -1.92 8.25 6.42
N VAL A 132 -2.19 7.03 6.91
CA VAL A 132 -1.18 6.08 7.35
C VAL A 132 -1.36 4.80 6.54
N CYS A 133 -0.31 4.37 5.86
CA CYS A 133 -0.29 3.08 5.19
C CYS A 133 0.25 2.02 6.17
N ALA A 134 -0.60 1.10 6.59
CA ALA A 134 -0.20 -0.02 7.45
C ALA A 134 0.21 -1.21 6.58
N GLU A 135 1.50 -1.56 6.61
CA GLU A 135 2.06 -2.68 5.86
C GLU A 135 2.29 -3.88 6.77
N PHE A 136 1.72 -5.03 6.40
CA PHE A 136 1.94 -6.31 7.08
C PHE A 136 2.83 -7.24 6.25
N GLY A 137 3.96 -7.63 6.83
CA GLY A 137 4.95 -8.41 6.08
C GLY A 137 4.53 -9.85 5.80
N THR A 138 4.82 -10.29 4.59
CA THR A 138 4.57 -11.65 4.09
C THR A 138 5.91 -12.29 3.66
N TYR A 139 6.12 -12.50 2.36
CA TYR A 139 7.31 -13.08 1.77
C TYR A 139 8.35 -12.02 1.39
N SER A 140 9.53 -12.46 0.98
CA SER A 140 10.60 -11.54 0.57
C SER A 140 10.17 -10.72 -0.67
N PRO A 141 10.67 -9.48 -0.84
CA PRO A 141 10.32 -8.63 -1.98
C PRO A 141 10.58 -9.28 -3.35
N VAL A 142 11.64 -10.08 -3.46
CA VAL A 142 11.96 -10.82 -4.69
C VAL A 142 10.89 -11.88 -4.99
N TRP A 143 10.38 -12.56 -3.96
CA TRP A 143 9.32 -13.55 -4.12
C TRP A 143 8.00 -12.89 -4.52
N VAL A 144 7.63 -11.78 -3.86
CA VAL A 144 6.43 -11.00 -4.19
C VAL A 144 6.50 -10.48 -5.62
N LEU A 145 7.64 -9.90 -6.04
CA LEU A 145 7.84 -9.44 -7.41
C LEU A 145 7.76 -10.57 -8.44
N ALA A 146 8.29 -11.75 -8.12
CA ALA A 146 8.17 -12.91 -8.99
C ALA A 146 6.70 -13.33 -9.16
N ALA A 147 5.92 -13.39 -8.08
CA ALA A 147 4.50 -13.71 -8.12
C ALA A 147 3.70 -12.67 -8.93
N LEU A 148 3.95 -11.37 -8.73
CA LEU A 148 3.37 -10.28 -9.51
C LEU A 148 3.65 -10.45 -11.01
N ARG A 149 4.91 -10.69 -11.38
CA ARG A 149 5.32 -10.85 -12.77
C ARG A 149 4.69 -12.09 -13.42
N GLU A 150 4.67 -13.22 -12.71
CA GLU A 150 4.05 -14.47 -13.18
C GLU A 150 2.55 -14.28 -13.42
N GLU A 151 1.85 -13.63 -12.49
CA GLU A 151 0.41 -13.39 -12.63
C GLU A 151 0.09 -12.36 -13.72
N ASN A 152 0.84 -11.26 -13.81
CA ASN A 152 0.67 -10.28 -14.89
C ASN A 152 0.87 -10.92 -16.28
N GLN A 153 1.84 -11.83 -16.40
CA GLN A 153 2.01 -12.59 -17.64
C GLN A 153 0.78 -13.47 -17.92
N ALA A 154 0.32 -14.21 -16.92
CA ALA A 154 -0.84 -15.08 -17.05
C ALA A 154 -2.14 -14.31 -17.35
N HIS A 155 -2.32 -13.12 -16.78
CA HIS A 155 -3.49 -12.27 -17.00
C HIS A 155 -3.59 -11.77 -18.45
N HIS A 156 -2.46 -11.36 -19.04
CA HIS A 156 -2.45 -10.77 -20.38
C HIS A 156 -2.27 -11.77 -21.52
N TRP A 157 -1.61 -12.90 -21.28
CA TRP A 157 -1.24 -13.87 -22.33
C TRP A 157 -1.61 -15.32 -22.02
N GLY A 158 -2.10 -15.63 -20.81
CA GLY A 158 -2.52 -16.97 -20.44
C GLY A 158 -3.99 -17.23 -20.73
N SER A 159 -4.38 -18.50 -20.88
CA SER A 159 -5.79 -18.89 -20.99
C SER A 159 -6.38 -19.09 -19.59
N PRO A 160 -7.60 -18.59 -19.28
CA PRO A 160 -8.21 -18.75 -17.95
C PRO A 160 -8.38 -20.22 -17.51
N GLY A 161 -8.59 -21.12 -18.48
CA GLY A 161 -8.74 -22.56 -18.26
C GLY A 161 -7.43 -23.32 -18.05
N ASP A 162 -6.27 -22.67 -18.17
CA ASP A 162 -4.98 -23.33 -18.05
C ASP A 162 -4.56 -23.47 -16.59
N ARG A 163 -3.94 -24.62 -16.28
CA ARG A 163 -3.39 -24.87 -14.94
C ARG A 163 -2.38 -23.79 -14.56
N THR A 164 -1.47 -23.43 -15.47
CA THR A 164 -0.45 -22.41 -15.23
C THR A 164 -1.04 -21.04 -14.88
N THR A 165 -2.09 -20.60 -15.57
CA THR A 165 -2.81 -19.36 -15.26
C THR A 165 -3.43 -19.40 -13.87
N ARG A 166 -4.10 -20.51 -13.53
CA ARG A 166 -4.68 -20.68 -12.19
C ARG A 166 -3.61 -20.71 -11.11
N ASP A 167 -2.46 -21.32 -11.38
CA ASP A 167 -1.36 -21.45 -10.43
C ASP A 167 -0.72 -20.08 -10.17
N ALA A 168 -0.47 -19.28 -11.21
CA ALA A 168 0.04 -17.92 -11.09
C ALA A 168 -0.91 -17.03 -10.26
N LYS A 169 -2.23 -17.10 -10.51
CA LYS A 169 -3.23 -16.40 -9.70
C LYS A 169 -3.23 -16.83 -8.23
N ARG A 170 -3.12 -18.14 -7.96
CA ARG A 170 -3.02 -18.63 -6.58
C ARG A 170 -1.74 -18.18 -5.89
N ARG A 171 -0.62 -18.13 -6.63
CA ARG A 171 0.65 -17.65 -6.10
C ARG A 171 0.63 -16.16 -5.78
N LEU A 172 -0.01 -15.34 -6.61
CA LEU A 172 -0.25 -13.94 -6.32
C LEU A 172 -1.07 -13.78 -5.03
N MET A 173 -2.16 -14.53 -4.89
CA MET A 173 -2.96 -14.50 -3.67
C MET A 173 -2.15 -14.92 -2.43
N GLU A 174 -1.28 -15.92 -2.55
CA GLU A 174 -0.38 -16.31 -1.45
C GLU A 174 0.60 -15.18 -1.09
N ALA A 175 1.09 -14.43 -2.07
CA ALA A 175 2.03 -13.33 -1.86
C ALA A 175 1.53 -12.26 -0.89
N PHE A 176 0.25 -11.92 -1.01
CA PHE A 176 -0.38 -10.83 -0.28
C PHE A 176 -1.30 -11.32 0.85
N VAL A 177 -1.91 -12.49 0.69
CA VAL A 177 -2.80 -13.09 1.70
C VAL A 177 -2.42 -14.55 1.96
N PRO A 178 -1.25 -14.80 2.60
CA PRO A 178 -0.78 -16.14 2.91
C PRO A 178 -1.87 -17.04 3.51
N ARG A 179 -1.89 -18.32 3.14
CA ARG A 179 -2.87 -19.28 3.67
C ARG A 179 -2.63 -19.66 5.12
N ASP A 180 -1.44 -19.37 5.63
CA ASP A 180 -1.04 -19.66 6.99
C ASP A 180 -2.01 -19.02 7.99
N LYS A 181 -2.65 -19.87 8.80
CA LYS A 181 -3.68 -19.42 9.76
C LYS A 181 -3.07 -18.61 10.90
N GLY A 182 -1.83 -18.90 11.30
CA GLY A 182 -1.13 -18.17 12.35
C GLY A 182 -0.82 -16.74 11.94
N TRP A 183 -0.26 -16.56 10.74
CA TRP A 183 -0.03 -15.26 10.12
C TRP A 183 -1.32 -14.45 10.02
N ARG A 184 -2.41 -15.06 9.53
CA ARG A 184 -3.71 -14.37 9.42
C ARG A 184 -4.23 -13.91 10.77
N ALA A 185 -4.17 -14.77 11.79
CA ALA A 185 -4.62 -14.42 13.13
C ALA A 185 -3.81 -13.24 13.70
N VAL A 186 -2.48 -13.28 13.57
CA VAL A 186 -1.59 -12.22 14.04
C VAL A 186 -1.84 -10.90 13.31
N VAL A 187 -1.92 -10.91 11.97
CA VAL A 187 -2.13 -9.70 11.17
C VAL A 187 -3.50 -9.09 11.40
N VAL A 188 -4.56 -9.90 11.52
CA VAL A 188 -5.90 -9.39 11.85
C VAL A 188 -5.91 -8.77 13.24
N ALA A 189 -5.27 -9.41 14.24
CA ALA A 189 -5.18 -8.84 15.58
C ALA A 189 -4.43 -7.50 15.59
N GLN A 190 -3.30 -7.40 14.89
CA GLN A 190 -2.55 -6.14 14.77
C GLN A 190 -3.35 -5.06 14.03
N ALA A 191 -4.09 -5.40 12.97
CA ALA A 191 -4.93 -4.45 12.26
C ALA A 191 -6.07 -3.92 13.13
N LEU A 192 -6.72 -4.79 13.92
CA LEU A 192 -7.77 -4.39 14.85
C LEU A 192 -7.24 -3.51 15.98
N GLU A 193 -6.03 -3.79 16.48
CA GLU A 193 -5.34 -2.94 17.46
C GLU A 193 -5.08 -1.54 16.88
N LEU A 194 -4.57 -1.44 15.66
CA LEU A 194 -4.36 -0.15 14.97
C LEU A 194 -5.69 0.62 14.84
N ILE A 195 -6.76 -0.06 14.44
CA ILE A 195 -8.08 0.54 14.35
C ILE A 195 -8.55 1.03 15.73
N ALA A 196 -8.37 0.23 16.78
CA ALA A 196 -8.74 0.61 18.14
C ALA A 196 -7.94 1.83 18.65
N CYS A 197 -6.63 1.90 18.39
CA CYS A 197 -5.80 3.07 18.70
C CYS A 197 -6.33 4.33 17.99
N ALA A 198 -6.68 4.22 16.70
CA ALA A 198 -7.23 5.35 15.94
C ALA A 198 -8.56 5.87 16.49
N TYR A 199 -9.44 4.97 16.96
CA TYR A 199 -10.69 5.36 17.63
C TYR A 199 -10.46 5.95 19.03
N GLY A 200 -9.48 5.45 19.78
CA GLY A 200 -9.18 5.90 21.14
C GLY A 200 -8.44 7.24 21.23
N ALA A 201 -7.77 7.67 20.15
CA ALA A 201 -6.93 8.87 20.13
C ALA A 201 -7.70 10.20 19.95
N ASP A 202 -8.91 10.32 20.50
CA ASP A 202 -9.77 11.52 20.40
C ASP A 202 -10.10 11.98 18.96
N TYR A 203 -10.02 11.08 17.97
CA TYR A 203 -10.71 11.30 16.69
C TYR A 203 -12.20 11.05 16.93
N SER A 204 -13.00 12.13 16.96
CA SER A 204 -14.46 12.09 17.10
C SER A 204 -15.06 10.93 16.26
N PRO A 205 -16.10 10.22 16.74
CA PRO A 205 -16.64 9.00 16.11
C PRO A 205 -17.13 9.15 14.65
N HIS A 206 -17.11 10.37 14.10
CA HIS A 206 -17.42 10.69 12.70
C HIS A 206 -16.19 10.77 11.75
N SER A 207 -14.96 10.49 12.23
CA SER A 207 -13.72 10.90 11.55
C SER A 207 -12.78 9.79 11.04
N CYS A 208 -13.14 8.51 11.17
CA CYS A 208 -12.27 7.41 10.76
C CYS A 208 -12.76 6.76 9.45
N VAL A 209 -11.93 6.83 8.40
CA VAL A 209 -12.15 6.11 7.14
C VAL A 209 -11.13 4.98 7.07
N ILE A 210 -11.61 3.74 7.08
CA ILE A 210 -10.77 2.55 6.91
C ILE A 210 -10.94 2.08 5.47
N GLN A 211 -9.85 2.05 4.72
CA GLN A 211 -9.85 1.52 3.36
C GLN A 211 -8.91 0.32 3.24
N ARG A 212 -9.37 -0.69 2.51
CA ARG A 212 -8.55 -1.82 2.10
C ARG A 212 -8.15 -1.60 0.64
N SER A 213 -6.87 -1.38 0.38
CA SER A 213 -6.33 -1.49 -0.98
C SER A 213 -6.20 -2.98 -1.35
N ARG A 214 -6.29 -3.28 -2.66
CA ARG A 214 -6.23 -4.66 -3.16
C ARG A 214 -4.79 -5.10 -3.37
#